data_AF-A0A2A2TAU2-F1
#
_entry.id   AF-A0A2A2TAU2-F1
#
_cell.length_a   1.000
_cell.length_b   1.000
_cell.length_c   1.000
_cell.angle_alpha   90.00
_cell.angle_beta   90.00
_cell.angle_gamma   90.00
#
_symmetry.space_group_name_H-M   'P 1'
#
loop_
_entity.id
_entity.type
_entity.pdbx_description
1 polymer ?
#
loop_
_entity_poly.entity_id
_entity_poly.type
_entity_poly.pdbx_seq_one_letter_code
_entity_poly.pdbx_strand_id
1 'polypeptide(L)'
;MRTLALLSLLIAIAAVTFALQNSAPIAVQFLGWRSVHTSMALVLLITFSFGVLFGFIVSLFPAIKNMRKRSELAREVKQQQHENEELSRQLSEATHQVEVLQTAQPQHYLSEDTSSNYPSDTSTNY
;
A
#
# COMPACT_ATOMS: atom_id res chain seq x y z
N MET A 1 6.36 -3.92 9.75
CA MET A 1 6.56 -5.30 10.25
C MET A 1 8.03 -5.62 10.47
N ARG A 2 8.93 -5.38 9.51
CA ARG A 2 10.38 -5.64 9.65
C ARG A 2 11.04 -4.97 10.87
N THR A 3 10.73 -3.71 11.14
CA THR A 3 11.30 -2.96 12.27
C THR A 3 10.88 -3.48 13.64
N LEU A 4 9.63 -3.95 13.78
CA LEU A 4 9.14 -4.55 15.02
C LEU A 4 9.83 -5.88 15.32
N ALA A 5 10.08 -6.70 14.31
CA ALA A 5 10.80 -7.97 14.46
C ALA A 5 12.24 -7.76 14.92
N LEU A 6 12.93 -6.75 14.36
CA LEU A 6 14.27 -6.37 14.79
C LEU A 6 14.27 -5.85 16.24
N LEU A 7 13.31 -5.00 16.60
CA LEU A 7 13.20 -4.48 17.96
C LEU A 7 12.89 -5.58 18.98
N SER A 8 11.97 -6.50 18.67
CA SER A 8 11.66 -7.63 19.55
C SER A 8 12.84 -8.58 19.74
N LEU A 9 13.64 -8.78 18.68
CA LEU A 9 14.85 -9.60 18.76
C LEU A 9 15.88 -8.96 19.68
N LEU A 10 16.08 -7.64 19.56
CA LEU A 10 17.03 -6.89 20.39
C LEU A 10 16.61 -6.92 21.87
N ILE A 11 15.31 -6.76 22.15
CA ILE A 11 14.75 -6.88 23.52
C ILE A 11 14.93 -8.31 24.05
N ALA A 12 14.69 -9.35 23.22
CA ALA A 12 14.85 -10.74 23.64
C ALA A 12 16.30 -11.06 24.01
N ILE A 13 17.27 -10.61 23.19
CA ILE A 13 18.69 -10.76 23.49
C ILE A 13 19.04 -10.07 24.81
N ALA A 14 18.60 -8.82 25.01
CA ALA A 14 18.83 -8.09 26.25
C ALA A 14 18.22 -8.79 27.47
N ALA A 15 17.01 -9.35 27.36
CA ALA A 15 16.36 -10.09 28.44
C ALA A 15 17.11 -11.38 28.80
N VAL A 16 17.59 -12.13 27.80
CA VAL A 16 18.40 -13.34 28.02
C VAL A 16 19.73 -12.98 28.68
N THR A 17 20.42 -11.95 28.17
CA THR A 17 21.67 -11.45 28.77
C THR A 17 21.45 -11.01 30.22
N PHE A 18 20.37 -10.29 30.50
CA PHE A 18 19.98 -9.87 31.85
C PHE A 18 19.73 -11.07 32.77
N ALA A 19 19.05 -12.11 32.29
CA ALA A 19 18.80 -13.36 33.02
C ALA A 19 20.09 -14.12 33.37
N LEU A 20 21.02 -14.22 32.41
CA LEU A 20 22.27 -14.95 32.59
C LEU A 20 23.22 -14.20 33.54
N GLN A 21 23.33 -12.88 33.40
CA GLN A 21 24.18 -12.06 34.25
C GLN A 21 23.64 -11.90 35.67
N ASN A 22 22.31 -11.88 35.86
CA ASN A 22 21.67 -11.71 37.16
C ASN A 22 21.04 -13.03 37.65
N SER A 23 21.84 -14.11 37.62
CA SER A 23 21.41 -15.46 38.03
C SER A 23 21.42 -15.67 39.56
N ALA A 24 21.76 -14.64 40.34
CA ALA A 24 21.65 -14.67 41.79
C ALA A 24 20.19 -14.97 42.21
N PRO A 25 19.96 -15.85 43.19
CA PRO A 25 18.61 -16.16 43.65
C PRO A 25 17.98 -14.95 44.32
N ILE A 26 16.77 -14.58 43.88
CA ILE A 26 16.02 -13.44 44.43
C ILE A 26 14.80 -13.97 45.17
N ALA A 27 14.54 -13.39 46.33
CA ALA A 27 13.31 -13.62 47.05
C ALA A 27 12.17 -12.85 46.37
N VAL A 28 11.20 -13.57 45.81
CA VAL A 28 10.02 -12.96 45.19
C VAL A 28 8.88 -12.99 46.20
N GLN A 29 8.33 -11.83 46.51
CA GLN A 29 7.12 -11.72 47.32
C GLN A 29 5.97 -11.20 46.46
N PHE A 30 4.99 -12.05 46.20
CA PHE A 30 3.88 -11.74 45.30
C PHE A 30 2.57 -12.15 45.97
N LEU A 31 1.64 -11.20 46.14
CA LEU A 31 0.28 -11.46 46.65
C LEU A 31 0.23 -12.28 47.98
N GLY A 32 1.24 -12.14 48.84
CA GLY A 32 1.34 -12.86 50.12
C GLY A 32 2.17 -14.16 50.06
N TRP A 33 2.50 -14.67 48.89
CA TRP A 33 3.44 -15.79 48.73
C TRP A 33 4.88 -15.30 48.70
N ARG A 34 5.74 -15.96 49.49
CA ARG A 34 7.18 -15.66 49.58
C ARG A 34 7.96 -16.89 49.13
N SER A 35 8.63 -16.77 47.99
CA SER A 35 9.55 -17.79 47.50
C SER A 35 10.97 -17.33 47.80
N VAL A 36 11.71 -18.10 48.61
CA VAL A 36 13.03 -17.71 49.13
C VAL A 36 14.18 -18.06 48.16
N HIS A 37 13.95 -18.98 47.23
CA HIS A 37 14.96 -19.45 46.26
C HIS A 37 14.34 -19.62 44.87
N THR A 38 14.01 -18.53 44.19
CA THR A 38 13.56 -18.58 42.79
C THR A 38 14.64 -18.04 41.87
N SER A 39 14.87 -18.73 40.76
CA SER A 39 15.80 -18.29 39.72
C SER A 39 15.24 -17.08 38.97
N MET A 40 16.07 -16.05 38.79
CA MET A 40 15.74 -14.84 38.04
C MET A 40 15.32 -15.18 36.60
N ALA A 41 15.92 -16.22 36.02
CA ALA A 41 15.57 -16.71 34.69
C ALA A 41 14.11 -17.17 34.60
N LEU A 42 13.58 -17.83 35.65
CA LEU A 42 12.20 -18.30 35.67
C LEU A 42 11.22 -17.12 35.76
N VAL A 43 11.53 -16.12 36.59
CA VAL A 43 10.73 -14.89 36.71
C VAL A 43 10.69 -14.14 35.37
N LEU A 44 11.84 -14.00 34.72
CA LEU A 44 11.94 -13.35 33.42
C LEU A 44 11.22 -14.15 32.33
N LEU A 45 11.32 -15.48 32.33
CA LEU A 45 10.62 -16.32 31.36
C LEU A 45 9.10 -16.15 31.47
N ILE A 46 8.55 -16.15 32.69
CA ILE A 46 7.12 -15.93 32.92
C ILE A 46 6.73 -14.52 32.46
N THR A 47 7.46 -13.50 32.90
CA THR A 47 7.18 -12.09 32.59
C THR A 47 7.22 -11.83 31.08
N PHE A 48 8.24 -12.37 30.41
CA PHE A 48 8.41 -12.25 28.97
C PHE A 48 7.33 -13.01 28.21
N SER A 49 6.93 -14.20 28.68
CA SER A 49 5.84 -14.97 28.07
C SER A 49 4.53 -14.20 28.10
N PHE A 50 4.22 -13.54 29.23
CA PHE A 50 3.08 -12.63 29.30
C PHE A 50 3.25 -11.44 28.35
N GLY A 51 4.43 -10.83 28.30
CA GLY A 51 4.73 -9.73 27.38
C GLY A 51 4.48 -10.09 25.91
N VAL A 52 4.92 -11.27 25.47
CA VAL A 52 4.67 -11.79 24.11
C VAL A 52 3.19 -12.04 23.89
N LEU A 53 2.49 -12.64 24.85
CA LEU A 53 1.06 -12.91 24.77
C LEU A 53 0.25 -11.62 24.64
N PHE A 54 0.55 -10.61 25.47
CA PHE A 54 -0.06 -9.29 25.38
C PHE A 54 0.29 -8.59 24.05
N GLY A 55 1.55 -8.68 23.61
CA GLY A 55 1.97 -8.14 22.32
C GLY A 55 1.21 -8.76 21.14
N PHE A 56 0.95 -10.06 21.20
CA PHE A 56 0.14 -10.76 20.20
C PHE A 56 -1.31 -10.28 20.19
N ILE A 57 -1.91 -10.13 21.36
CA ILE A 57 -3.27 -9.60 21.52
C ILE A 57 -3.36 -8.17 20.96
N VAL A 58 -2.42 -7.30 21.32
CA VAL A 58 -2.37 -5.90 20.84
C VAL A 58 -2.15 -5.84 19.33
N SER A 59 -1.35 -6.75 18.76
CA SER A 59 -1.13 -6.85 17.30
C SER A 59 -2.41 -7.20 16.53
N LEU A 60 -3.39 -7.84 17.17
CA LEU A 60 -4.66 -8.19 16.55
C LEU A 60 -5.62 -6.99 16.42
N PHE A 61 -5.53 -5.99 17.30
CA PHE A 61 -6.40 -4.80 17.27
C PHE A 61 -6.31 -3.99 15.95
N PRO A 62 -5.11 -3.68 15.41
CA PRO A 62 -4.96 -3.00 14.12
C PRO A 62 -5.55 -3.77 12.94
N ALA A 63 -5.54 -5.11 12.98
CA ALA A 63 -6.05 -5.93 11.88
C ALA A 63 -7.56 -5.69 11.66
N ILE A 64 -8.32 -5.53 12.75
CA ILE A 64 -9.76 -5.24 12.71
C ILE A 64 -10.03 -3.85 12.10
N LYS A 65 -9.26 -2.83 12.51
CA LYS A 65 -9.40 -1.46 11.99
C LYS A 65 -9.00 -1.36 10.50
N ASN A 66 -7.96 -2.09 10.10
CA ASN A 66 -7.49 -2.11 8.72
C ASN A 66 -8.48 -2.83 7.80
N MET A 67 -9.26 -3.80 8.30
CA MET A 67 -10.26 -4.51 7.50
C MET A 67 -11.39 -3.58 7.01
N ARG A 68 -11.82 -2.62 7.85
CA ARG A 68 -12.83 -1.61 7.46
C ARG A 68 -12.30 -0.66 6.40
N LYS A 69 -11.07 -0.16 6.57
CA LYS A 69 -10.42 0.71 5.58
C LYS A 69 -10.21 0.03 4.23
N ARG A 70 -9.88 -1.27 4.22
CA ARG A 70 -9.73 -2.04 2.97
C ARG A 70 -11.06 -2.21 2.23
N SER A 71 -12.16 -2.35 2.95
CA SER A 71 -13.51 -2.41 2.37
C SER A 71 -13.93 -1.07 1.75
N GLU A 72 -13.67 0.03 2.45
CA GLU A 72 -13.95 1.39 1.93
C GLU A 72 -13.13 1.69 0.67
N LEU A 73 -11.82 1.41 0.71
CA LEU A 73 -10.94 1.62 -0.43
C LEU A 73 -11.32 0.73 -1.63
N ALA A 74 -11.77 -0.51 -1.39
CA ALA A 74 -12.24 -1.39 -2.46
C ALA A 74 -13.55 -0.90 -3.10
N ARG A 75 -14.43 -0.24 -2.33
CA ARG A 75 -15.65 0.39 -2.87
C ARG A 75 -15.32 1.61 -3.72
N GLU A 76 -14.38 2.44 -3.26
CA GLU A 76 -13.93 3.62 -3.98
C GLU A 76 -13.29 3.25 -5.33
N VAL A 77 -12.43 2.23 -5.35
CA VAL A 77 -11.85 1.69 -6.59
C VAL A 77 -12.96 1.21 -7.55
N LYS A 78 -13.97 0.50 -7.04
CA LYS A 78 -15.07 0.00 -7.88
C LYS A 78 -15.91 1.14 -8.46
N GLN A 79 -16.14 2.19 -7.69
CA GLN A 79 -16.88 3.37 -8.14
C GLN A 79 -16.10 4.14 -9.21
N GLN A 80 -14.80 4.35 -9.00
CA GLN A 80 -13.91 5.00 -9.97
C GLN A 80 -13.78 4.20 -11.28
N GLN A 81 -13.81 2.87 -11.21
CA GLN A 81 -13.85 2.01 -12.40
C GLN A 81 -15.14 2.19 -13.19
N HIS A 82 -16.29 2.18 -12.51
CA HIS A 82 -17.59 2.39 -13.17
C HIS A 82 -17.67 3.77 -13.83
N GLU A 83 -17.20 4.81 -13.15
CA GLU A 83 -17.16 6.17 -13.69
C GLU A 83 -16.24 6.27 -14.92
N ASN A 84 -15.07 5.61 -14.89
CA ASN A 84 -14.20 5.51 -16.07
C ASN A 84 -14.86 4.79 -17.24
N GLU A 85 -15.55 3.68 -17.00
CA GLU A 85 -16.26 2.93 -18.04
C GLU A 85 -17.38 3.78 -18.66
N GLU A 86 -18.10 4.54 -17.84
CA GLU A 86 -19.17 5.43 -18.28
C GLU A 86 -18.64 6.62 -19.08
N LEU A 87 -17.58 7.28 -18.61
CA LEU A 87 -16.90 8.35 -19.36
C LEU A 87 -16.33 7.82 -20.69
N SER A 88 -15.76 6.62 -20.70
CA SER A 88 -15.22 6.00 -21.92
C SER A 88 -16.31 5.70 -22.94
N ARG A 89 -17.49 5.27 -22.49
CA ARG A 89 -18.68 5.09 -23.34
C ARG A 89 -19.16 6.41 -23.93
N GLN A 90 -19.28 7.45 -23.11
CA GLN A 90 -19.71 8.77 -23.58
C GLN A 90 -18.72 9.35 -24.61
N LEU A 91 -17.42 9.17 -24.39
CA LEU A 91 -16.41 9.57 -25.38
C LEU A 91 -16.53 8.78 -26.68
N SER A 92 -16.75 7.47 -26.60
CA SER A 92 -16.97 6.64 -27.79
C SER A 92 -18.22 7.08 -28.55
N GLU A 93 -19.32 7.35 -27.86
CA GLU A 93 -20.58 7.81 -28.46
C GLU A 93 -20.45 9.21 -29.08
N ALA A 94 -19.76 10.13 -28.40
CA ALA A 94 -19.48 11.46 -28.93
C ALA A 94 -18.58 11.40 -30.17
N THR A 95 -17.53 10.55 -30.14
CA THR A 95 -16.63 10.35 -31.27
C THR A 95 -17.37 9.74 -32.46
N HIS A 96 -18.25 8.76 -32.21
CA HIS A 96 -19.06 8.14 -33.25
C HIS A 96 -20.09 9.11 -33.85
N GLN A 97 -20.64 10.04 -33.05
CA GLN A 97 -21.51 11.11 -33.55
C GLN A 97 -20.74 12.11 -34.41
N VAL A 98 -19.52 12.49 -34.01
CA VAL A 98 -18.66 13.37 -34.81
C VAL A 98 -18.27 12.70 -36.13
N GLU A 99 -17.96 11.41 -36.12
CA GLU A 99 -17.62 10.66 -37.34
C GLU A 99 -18.81 10.51 -38.29
N VAL A 100 -20.02 10.26 -37.76
CA VAL A 100 -21.27 10.19 -38.55
C VAL A 100 -21.61 11.56 -39.16
N LEU A 101 -21.39 12.66 -38.43
CA LEU A 101 -21.59 14.02 -38.95
C LEU A 101 -20.55 14.39 -40.02
N GLN A 102 -19.32 13.87 -39.92
CA GLN A 102 -18.27 14.05 -40.94
C GLN A 102 -18.52 13.20 -42.19
N THR A 103 -19.05 11.98 -42.05
CA THR A 103 -19.42 11.12 -43.19
C THR A 103 -20.74 11.50 -43.86
N ALA A 104 -21.64 12.22 -43.15
CA ALA A 104 -22.88 12.76 -43.70
C ALA A 104 -22.71 14.11 -44.43
N GLN A 105 -21.52 14.74 -44.40
CA GLN A 105 -21.19 15.82 -45.33
C GLN A 105 -20.63 15.24 -46.65
N PRO A 106 -21.31 15.41 -47.80
CA PRO A 106 -20.83 14.89 -49.06
C PRO A 106 -19.59 15.68 -49.52
N GLN A 107 -18.52 14.97 -49.89
CA GLN A 107 -17.47 15.54 -50.75
C GLN A 107 -18.06 15.91 -52.13
N HIS A 108 -18.35 17.19 -52.42
CA HIS A 108 -18.15 17.76 -53.76
C HIS A 108 -18.26 19.30 -53.87
N TYR A 109 -17.12 19.96 -54.06
CA TYR A 109 -16.84 21.01 -55.07
C TYR A 109 -15.36 20.82 -55.43
N LEU A 110 -15.08 19.95 -56.40
CA LEU A 110 -14.71 20.22 -57.79
C LEU A 110 -13.34 20.92 -57.96
N SER A 111 -12.49 20.20 -58.70
CA SER A 111 -11.25 20.62 -59.35
C SER A 111 -11.29 22.00 -60.00
N GLU A 112 -10.27 22.82 -59.75
CA GLU A 112 -9.85 23.86 -60.68
C GLU A 112 -8.37 23.62 -61.03
N ASP A 113 -8.16 22.97 -62.17
CA ASP A 113 -6.93 23.08 -62.94
C ASP A 113 -6.86 24.49 -63.51
N THR A 114 -5.89 25.28 -63.05
CA THR A 114 -5.32 26.36 -63.87
C THR A 114 -3.80 26.23 -63.84
N SER A 115 -3.30 25.70 -64.95
CA SER A 115 -1.90 25.67 -65.34
C SER A 115 -1.24 27.06 -65.31
N SER A 116 0.07 27.02 -65.08
CA SER A 116 1.10 28.05 -65.34
C SER A 116 1.37 29.09 -64.26
N ASN A 117 2.44 28.88 -63.48
CA ASN A 117 3.69 29.64 -63.72
C ASN A 117 4.86 29.02 -62.94
N TYR A 118 5.91 28.60 -63.64
CA TYR A 118 7.23 28.33 -63.05
C TYR A 118 8.07 29.60 -63.22
N PRO A 119 8.85 29.99 -62.20
CA PRO A 119 10.28 29.87 -62.43
C PRO A 119 11.02 29.24 -61.25
N SER A 120 11.86 28.29 -61.64
CA SER A 120 13.11 27.85 -61.06
C SER A 120 13.87 28.96 -60.34
N ASP A 121 14.35 28.68 -59.12
CA ASP A 121 15.79 28.78 -58.90
C ASP A 121 16.31 27.94 -57.71
N THR A 122 17.39 27.23 -58.06
CA THR A 122 18.54 26.70 -57.31
C THR A 122 18.56 26.46 -55.79
N SER A 123 19.11 25.29 -55.44
CA SER A 123 20.22 25.05 -54.49
C SER A 123 20.32 25.96 -53.26
N THR A 124 20.51 25.44 -52.04
CA THR A 124 21.81 24.92 -51.60
C THR A 124 21.69 24.38 -50.18
N ASN A 125 22.47 23.33 -49.91
CA ASN A 125 22.88 22.83 -48.60
C ASN A 125 23.15 23.93 -47.55
N TYR A 126 22.84 23.67 -46.28
CA TYR A 126 23.79 23.45 -45.17
C TYR A 126 23.03 23.11 -43.88
#